data_AF-A0A951QT28-F1
#
_entry.id   AF-A0A951QT28-F1
#
_cell.length_a   1.000
_cell.length_b   1.000
_cell.length_c   1.000
_cell.angle_alpha   90.00
_cell.angle_beta   90.00
_cell.angle_gamma   90.00
#
_symmetry.space_group_name_H-M   'P 1'
#
loop_
_entity.id
_entity.type
_entity.pdbx_description
1 polymer ?
#
loop_
_entity_poly.entity_id
_entity_poly.type
_entity_poly.pdbx_seq_one_letter_code
_entity_poly.pdbx_strand_id
1 'polypeptide(L)' 'MRVLVDTNVILDFLQEREPFVEDAAKVFELIDAGELGYLFNWKS' A
#
# COMPACT_ATOMS: atom_id res chain seq x y z
N MET A 1 13.10 -5.83 -1.46
CA MET A 1 13.33 -4.37 -1.62
C MET A 1 12.38 -3.64 -0.67
N ARG A 2 12.72 -2.46 -0.11
CA ARG A 2 11.79 -1.71 0.75
C ARG A 2 11.25 -0.48 0.03
N VAL A 3 9.93 -0.28 0.11
CA VAL A 3 9.23 0.85 -0.50
C VAL A 3 8.56 1.70 0.57
N LEU A 4 8.55 3.01 0.38
CA LEU A 4 7.75 3.92 1.19
C LEU A 4 6.34 3.90 0.61
N VAL A 5 5.36 3.50 1.42
CA VAL A 5 3.96 3.49 0.99
C VAL A 5 3.32 4.79 1.47
N ASP A 6 2.80 5.57 0.52
CA ASP A 6 2.08 6.81 0.82
C ASP A 6 0.77 6.50 1.54
N THR A 7 0.36 7.38 2.45
CA THR A 7 -0.91 7.23 3.18
C THR A 7 -2.10 7.09 2.23
N ASN A 8 -2.09 7.77 1.08
CA ASN A 8 -3.17 7.65 0.10
C ASN A 8 -3.32 6.23 -0.44
N VAL A 9 -2.22 5.50 -0.69
CA VAL A 9 -2.29 4.10 -1.17
C VAL A 9 -2.91 3.19 -0.11
N ILE A 10 -2.58 3.42 1.16
CA ILE A 10 -3.20 2.69 2.27
C ILE A 10 -4.70 3.01 2.35
N LEU A 11 -5.08 4.28 2.21
CA LEU A 11 -6.49 4.69 2.22
C LEU A 11 -7.25 4.15 1.00
N ASP A 12 -6.62 4.10 -0.17
CA ASP A 12 -7.24 3.58 -1.39
C ASP A 12 -7.57 2.09 -1.26
N PHE A 13 -6.69 1.32 -0.60
CA PHE A 13 -6.95 -0.07 -0.26
C PHE A 13 -8.04 -0.22 0.84
N LEU A 14 -7.91 0.49 1.96
CA LEU A 14 -8.82 0.33 3.11
C LEU A 14 -10.23 0.85 2.86
N GLN A 15 -10.38 1.86 2.01
CA GLN A 15 -11.67 2.50 1.70
C GLN A 15 -12.22 2.10 0.32
N GLU A 16 -11.56 1.17 -0.38
CA GLU A 16 -11.94 0.71 -1.71
C GLU A 16 -12.15 1.88 -2.70
N ARG A 17 -11.23 2.85 -2.70
CA ARG A 17 -11.38 4.08 -3.50
C ARG A 17 -11.11 3.82 -4.96
N GLU A 18 -12.12 4.02 -5.80
CA GLU A 18 -11.92 4.06 -7.24
C GLU A 18 -11.18 5.34 -7.68
N PRO A 19 -10.33 5.24 -8.72
CA PRO A 19 -10.02 4.06 -9.52
C PRO A 19 -8.84 3.21 -9.00
N PHE A 20 -8.24 3.57 -7.87
CA PHE A 20 -6.93 3.06 -7.45
C PHE A 20 -6.97 1.81 -6.57
N VAL A 21 -8.16 1.36 -6.16
CA VAL A 21 -8.35 0.19 -5.29
C VAL A 21 -7.63 -1.07 -5.79
N GLU A 22 -7.74 -1.38 -7.08
CA GLU A 22 -7.12 -2.59 -7.65
C GLU A 22 -5.59 -2.51 -7.64
N ASP A 23 -5.04 -1.33 -7.91
CA ASP A 23 -3.60 -1.13 -7.93
C ASP A 23 -3.04 -1.09 -6.50
N ALA A 24 -3.75 -0.49 -5.56
CA ALA A 24 -3.41 -0.54 -4.15
C ALA A 24 -3.41 -1.98 -3.63
N ALA A 25 -4.43 -2.78 -3.99
CA ALA A 25 -4.50 -4.20 -3.62
C ALA A 25 -3.29 -5.00 -4.10
N LYS A 26 -2.86 -4.81 -5.36
CA LYS A 26 -1.64 -5.47 -5.90
C LYS A 26 -0.38 -5.13 -5.10
N VAL A 27 -0.25 -3.88 -4.62
CA VAL A 27 0.89 -3.50 -3.77
C VAL A 27 0.88 -4.30 -2.46
N PHE A 28 -0.29 -4.46 -1.84
CA PHE A 28 -0.43 -5.26 -0.62
C PHE A 28 -0.23 -6.76 -0.86
N GLU A 29 -0.68 -7.30 -1.99
CA GLU A 29 -0.41 -8.70 -2.36
C GLU A 29 1.10 -8.99 -2.49
N LEU A 30 1.86 -8.07 -3.08
CA LEU A 30 3.32 -8.20 -3.19
C LEU A 30 4.03 -8.05 -1.84
N ILE A 31 3.45 -7.27 -0.92
CA ILE A 31 3.92 -7.16 0.46
C ILE A 31 3.69 -8.47 1.21
N ASP A 32 2.49 -9.03 1.10
CA ASP A 32 2.09 -10.28 1.77
C ASP A 32 2.87 -11.49 1.22
N ALA A 33 3.19 -11.50 -0.07
CA ALA A 33 4.08 -12.49 -0.70
C ALA A 33 5.55 -12.37 -0.23
N GLY A 34 5.90 -11.32 0.54
CA GLY A 34 7.25 -11.07 1.03
C GLY A 34 8.20 -10.51 -0.04
N GLU A 35 7.69 -10.15 -1.21
CA GLU A 35 8.48 -9.58 -2.32
C GLU A 35 8.83 -8.11 -2.04
N LEU A 36 7.93 -7.39 -1.37
CA LEU A 36 8.10 -6.00 -0.93
C LEU A 36 8.05 -5.87 0.59
N GLY A 37 9.02 -5.17 1.17
CA GLY A 37 8.87 -4.63 2.52
C GLY A 37 8.29 -3.23 2.45
N TYR A 38 7.37 -2.88 3.34
CA TYR A 38 6.81 -1.53 3.41
C TYR A 38 7.35 -0.75 4.60
N LEU A 39 7.52 0.55 4.41
CA LEU A 39 7.76 1.51 5.48
C LEU A 39 6.64 2.53 5.45
N PHE A 40 6.06 2.77 6.62
CA PHE A 40 5.05 3.80 6.81
C PHE A 40 5.69 4.98 7.57
N ASN A 41 5.67 6.15 6.96
CA ASN A 41 6.15 7.37 7.60
C ASN A 41 4.98 8.02 8.34
N TRP A 42 4.73 7.58 9.57
CA TRP A 42 3.83 8.25 10.48
C TRP A 42 4.62 9.28 11.28
N LYS A 43 4.46 10.56 10.95
CA LYS A 43 4.86 11.64 11.85
C LYS A 43 3.66 12.01 12.72
N SER A 44 3.61 11.43 13.92
CA SER A 44 2.79 11.91 15.03
C SER A 44 3.28 13.26 15.52
#